data_AF-A0A2R5L3D0-F1
#
_entry.id   AF-A0A2R5L3D0-F1
#
_cell.length_a   1.000
_cell.length_b   1.000
_cell.length_c   1.000
_cell.angle_alpha   90.00
_cell.angle_beta   90.00
_cell.angle_gamma   90.00
#
_symmetry.space_group_name_H-M   'P 1'
#
loop_
_entity.id
_entity.type
_entity.pdbx_description
1 polymer ?
#
loop_
_entity_poly.entity_id
_entity_poly.type
_entity_poly.pdbx_seq_one_letter_code
_entity_poly.pdbx_strand_id
1 'polypeptide(L)'
;EIAGFIVEPVLQGAGGFKIPSREYLKQARKLCDRYDVLFIFDEVATGFGRTGRLFVASEDLVPDIIVLGKALTGGYLGHAVTVANDLVYNKFYSDSSEDAFMHGPTFMGNPLAC
;
A
#
# COMPACT_ATOMS: atom_id res chain seq x y z
N GLU A 1 -3.03 13.90 16.66
CA GLU A 1 -2.92 14.14 15.21
C GLU A 1 -3.20 12.84 14.45
N ILE A 2 -3.52 12.91 13.16
CA ILE A 2 -3.78 11.75 12.29
C ILE A 2 -2.61 11.66 11.31
N ALA A 3 -1.91 10.52 11.24
CA ALA A 3 -0.71 10.36 10.40
C ALA A 3 -1.00 9.65 9.07
N GLY A 4 -2.01 8.78 9.03
CA GLY A 4 -2.34 8.00 7.84
C GLY A 4 -3.79 7.55 7.82
N PHE A 5 -4.28 7.31 6.61
CA PHE A 5 -5.56 6.70 6.30
C PHE A 5 -5.30 5.47 5.42
N ILE A 6 -5.75 4.30 5.87
CA ILE A 6 -5.59 3.03 5.15
C ILE A 6 -6.95 2.48 4.73
N VAL A 7 -7.03 1.96 3.49
CA VAL A 7 -8.26 1.40 2.93
C VAL A 7 -7.98 0.22 2.00
N GLU A 8 -8.86 -0.80 2.04
CA GLU A 8 -8.98 -1.81 0.99
C GLU A 8 -9.78 -1.18 -0.19
N PRO A 9 -9.14 -0.85 -1.32
CA PRO A 9 -9.67 0.20 -2.21
C PRO A 9 -10.80 -0.27 -3.14
N VAL A 10 -10.96 -1.57 -3.41
CA VAL A 10 -12.06 -2.09 -4.26
C VAL A 10 -12.96 -3.07 -3.54
N LEU A 11 -12.42 -3.79 -2.57
CA LEU A 11 -13.14 -4.86 -1.90
C LEU A 11 -12.64 -5.00 -0.48
N GLN A 12 -13.49 -4.66 0.49
CA GLN A 12 -13.27 -4.99 1.89
C GLN A 12 -13.56 -6.47 2.09
N GLY A 13 -12.52 -7.31 1.96
CA GLY A 13 -12.68 -8.75 1.82
C GLY A 13 -13.25 -9.38 3.08
N ALA A 14 -12.48 -9.31 4.17
CA ALA A 14 -12.88 -9.87 5.47
C ALA A 14 -14.10 -9.14 6.09
N GLY A 15 -14.35 -7.89 5.67
CA GLY A 15 -15.48 -7.07 6.11
C GLY A 15 -16.83 -7.42 5.46
N GLY A 16 -16.92 -8.53 4.71
CA GLY A 16 -18.14 -8.99 4.05
C GLY A 16 -18.28 -8.53 2.60
N PHE A 17 -17.18 -8.48 1.85
CA PHE A 17 -17.16 -8.15 0.42
C PHE A 17 -17.81 -6.79 0.09
N LYS A 18 -17.59 -5.78 0.93
CA LYS A 18 -18.12 -4.43 0.68
C LYS A 18 -17.29 -3.74 -0.37
N ILE A 19 -17.97 -3.19 -1.39
CA ILE A 19 -17.33 -2.53 -2.52
C ILE A 19 -17.47 -1.01 -2.34
N PRO A 20 -16.42 -0.29 -1.91
CA PRO A 20 -16.46 1.18 -1.89
C PRO A 20 -16.59 1.71 -3.32
N SER A 21 -17.27 2.85 -3.46
CA SER A 21 -17.32 3.54 -4.75
C SER A 21 -15.96 4.17 -5.06
N ARG A 22 -15.62 4.29 -6.34
CA ARG A 22 -14.40 5.02 -6.74
C ARG A 22 -14.43 6.48 -6.27
N GLU A 23 -15.61 7.08 -6.21
CA GLU A 23 -15.80 8.44 -5.71
C GLU A 23 -15.45 8.55 -4.22
N TYR A 24 -15.78 7.56 -3.41
CA TYR A 24 -15.38 7.52 -2.00
C TYR A 24 -13.85 7.62 -1.86
N LEU A 25 -13.10 6.84 -2.64
CA LEU A 25 -11.63 6.89 -2.60
C LEU A 25 -11.07 8.24 -3.04
N LYS A 26 -11.66 8.85 -4.07
CA LYS A 26 -11.26 10.18 -4.55
C LYS A 26 -11.48 11.25 -3.49
N GLN A 27 -12.61 11.19 -2.78
CA GLN A 27 -12.89 12.12 -1.70
C GLN A 27 -11.98 11.86 -0.49
N ALA A 28 -11.69 10.60 -0.17
CA ALA A 28 -10.73 10.25 0.87
C ALA A 28 -9.32 10.79 0.56
N ARG A 29 -8.82 10.63 -0.68
CA ARG A 29 -7.54 11.21 -1.13
C ARG A 29 -7.51 12.72 -0.97
N LYS A 30 -8.55 13.43 -1.42
CA LYS A 30 -8.66 14.90 -1.25
C LYS A 30 -8.62 15.34 0.21
N LEU A 31 -9.24 14.58 1.12
CA LEU A 31 -9.18 14.85 2.54
C LEU A 31 -7.77 14.60 3.08
N CYS A 32 -7.12 13.52 2.64
CA CYS A 32 -5.73 13.23 3.02
C CYS A 32 -4.78 14.34 2.58
N ASP A 33 -4.94 14.88 1.37
CA ASP A 33 -4.18 16.04 0.89
C ASP A 33 -4.43 17.29 1.73
N ARG A 34 -5.68 17.55 2.10
CA ARG A 34 -6.06 18.73 2.89
C ARG A 34 -5.47 18.72 4.29
N TYR A 35 -5.37 17.55 4.91
CA TYR A 35 -4.98 17.39 6.31
C TYR A 35 -3.55 16.87 6.49
N ASP A 36 -2.76 16.78 5.41
CA ASP A 36 -1.40 16.24 5.41
C ASP A 36 -1.32 14.83 6.04
N VAL A 37 -2.20 13.96 5.58
CA VAL A 37 -2.33 12.56 6.03
C VAL A 37 -1.88 11.64 4.91
N LEU A 38 -1.09 10.62 5.23
CA LEU A 38 -0.68 9.61 4.23
C LEU A 38 -1.90 8.79 3.77
N PHE A 39 -2.05 8.59 2.46
CA PHE A 39 -3.10 7.76 1.88
C PHE A 39 -2.54 6.39 1.50
N ILE A 40 -3.09 5.32 2.07
CA ILE A 40 -2.52 3.97 1.98
C ILE A 40 -3.55 3.02 1.38
N PHE A 41 -3.14 2.28 0.36
CA PHE A 41 -3.92 1.15 -0.16
C PHE A 41 -3.43 -0.16 0.43
N ASP A 42 -4.34 -0.90 1.06
CA ASP A 42 -4.15 -2.33 1.34
C ASP A 42 -4.62 -3.12 0.11
N GLU A 43 -3.66 -3.52 -0.71
CA GLU A 43 -3.88 -4.31 -1.91
C GLU A 43 -3.46 -5.77 -1.73
N VAL A 44 -3.31 -6.23 -0.48
CA VAL A 44 -2.96 -7.62 -0.19
C VAL A 44 -4.00 -8.57 -0.80
N ALA A 45 -5.28 -8.21 -0.80
CA ALA A 45 -6.34 -9.00 -1.43
C ALA A 45 -6.64 -8.61 -2.89
N THR A 46 -6.54 -7.33 -3.24
CA THR A 46 -7.04 -6.79 -4.52
C THR A 46 -6.00 -6.69 -5.62
N GLY A 47 -4.71 -6.72 -5.27
CA GLY A 47 -3.60 -6.62 -6.21
C GLY A 47 -3.43 -7.86 -7.11
N PHE A 48 -2.49 -7.77 -8.04
CA PHE A 48 -2.12 -8.83 -8.98
C PHE A 48 -3.30 -9.41 -9.77
N GLY A 49 -4.17 -8.54 -10.30
CA GLY A 49 -5.21 -8.95 -11.24
C GLY A 49 -6.52 -9.41 -10.61
N ARG A 50 -6.63 -9.49 -9.28
CA ARG A 50 -7.85 -9.99 -8.60
C ARG A 50 -9.12 -9.23 -9.01
N THR A 51 -8.98 -7.93 -9.29
CA THR A 51 -10.08 -7.03 -9.64
C THR A 51 -10.17 -6.75 -11.15
N GLY A 52 -9.43 -7.50 -11.98
CA GLY A 52 -9.31 -7.27 -13.43
C GLY A 52 -8.28 -6.21 -13.83
N ARG A 53 -7.57 -5.63 -12.86
CA ARG A 53 -6.42 -4.73 -13.06
C ARG A 53 -5.25 -5.19 -12.21
N LEU A 54 -4.02 -4.83 -12.62
CA LEU A 54 -2.82 -5.20 -11.87
C LEU A 54 -2.85 -4.59 -10.45
N PHE A 55 -3.18 -3.30 -10.36
CA PHE A 55 -3.41 -2.56 -9.12
C PHE A 55 -4.62 -1.63 -9.30
N VAL A 56 -5.21 -1.18 -8.20
CA VAL A 56 -6.29 -0.20 -8.18
C VAL A 56 -5.77 1.22 -8.38
N ALA A 57 -4.52 1.47 -7.96
CA ALA A 57 -3.81 2.71 -8.23
C ALA A 57 -3.82 3.03 -9.74
N SER A 58 -3.99 4.31 -10.05
CA SER A 58 -4.14 4.83 -11.42
C SER A 58 -3.77 6.31 -11.43
N GLU A 59 -3.57 6.90 -12.62
CA GLU A 59 -3.13 8.30 -12.77
C GLU A 59 -3.97 9.32 -11.98
N ASP A 60 -5.29 9.09 -11.85
CA ASP A 60 -6.21 9.97 -11.12
C ASP A 60 -6.40 9.61 -9.64
N LEU A 61 -5.73 8.56 -9.16
CA LEU A 61 -5.84 8.06 -7.78
C LEU A 61 -4.61 7.23 -7.41
N VAL A 62 -3.59 7.91 -6.88
CA VAL A 62 -2.31 7.31 -6.46
C VAL A 62 -2.20 7.39 -4.93
N PRO A 63 -1.94 6.27 -4.23
CA PRO A 63 -1.65 6.27 -2.80
C PRO A 63 -0.17 6.62 -2.53
N ASP A 64 0.11 7.04 -1.30
CA ASP A 64 1.48 7.27 -0.82
C ASP A 64 2.19 5.96 -0.50
N ILE A 65 1.43 4.95 -0.03
CA ILE A 65 1.92 3.61 0.29
C ILE A 65 0.96 2.55 -0.27
N ILE A 66 1.50 1.45 -0.78
CA ILE A 66 0.75 0.24 -1.15
C ILE A 66 1.28 -0.95 -0.39
N VAL A 67 0.38 -1.73 0.24
CA VAL A 67 0.70 -2.99 0.90
C VAL A 67 0.29 -4.16 0.01
N LEU A 68 1.21 -5.10 -0.22
CA LEU A 68 1.06 -6.23 -1.15
C LEU A 68 1.43 -7.56 -0.49
N GLY A 69 0.81 -8.64 -0.96
CA GLY A 69 1.05 -10.01 -0.50
C GLY A 69 0.18 -11.00 -1.29
N LYS A 70 -0.26 -12.09 -0.66
CA LYS A 70 -1.12 -13.15 -1.24
C LYS A 70 -0.72 -13.53 -2.68
N ALA A 71 -1.44 -12.99 -3.67
CA ALA A 71 -1.26 -13.30 -5.08
C ALA A 71 0.12 -12.90 -5.62
N LEU A 72 0.85 -12.04 -4.91
CA LEU A 72 2.25 -11.67 -5.17
C LEU A 72 3.12 -12.88 -5.54
N THR A 73 3.03 -13.97 -4.80
CA THR A 73 3.86 -15.18 -5.00
C THR A 73 3.11 -16.32 -5.68
N GLY A 74 1.90 -16.05 -6.19
CA GLY A 74 1.02 -17.10 -6.73
C GLY A 74 0.62 -18.17 -5.70
N GLY A 75 0.83 -17.94 -4.40
CA GLY A 75 0.53 -18.91 -3.34
C GLY A 75 1.62 -19.96 -3.09
N TYR A 76 2.81 -19.81 -3.68
CA TYR A 76 3.90 -20.78 -3.52
C TYR A 76 4.71 -20.59 -2.23
N LEU A 77 5.02 -19.34 -1.89
CA LEU A 77 5.86 -19.00 -0.73
C LEU A 77 5.36 -17.73 -0.05
N GLY A 78 5.56 -17.61 1.25
CA GLY A 78 5.19 -16.41 2.01
C GLY A 78 6.08 -15.24 1.64
N HIS A 79 5.48 -14.16 1.11
CA HIS A 79 6.17 -12.90 0.85
C HIS A 79 5.19 -11.73 0.91
N ALA A 80 5.71 -10.55 1.21
CA ALA A 80 4.96 -9.30 1.24
C ALA A 80 5.86 -8.16 0.77
N VAL A 81 5.26 -7.13 0.20
CA VAL A 81 5.96 -5.92 -0.25
C VAL A 81 5.17 -4.71 0.23
N THR A 82 5.88 -3.71 0.76
CA THR A 82 5.31 -2.37 1.03
C THR A 82 6.00 -1.40 0.10
N VAL A 83 5.26 -0.82 -0.83
CA VAL A 83 5.76 0.18 -1.78
C VAL A 83 5.47 1.55 -1.21
N ALA A 84 6.44 2.45 -1.21
CA ALA A 84 6.29 3.83 -0.77
C ALA A 84 6.74 4.79 -1.88
N ASN A 85 6.06 5.91 -2.04
CA ASN A 85 6.46 6.95 -3.00
C ASN A 85 7.62 7.81 -2.46
N ASP A 86 8.13 8.71 -3.30
CA ASP A 86 9.23 9.60 -2.96
C ASP A 86 8.92 10.51 -1.77
N LEU A 87 7.66 10.90 -1.57
CA LEU A 87 7.25 11.72 -0.42
C LEU A 87 7.57 11.02 0.90
N VAL A 88 7.32 9.71 0.98
CA VAL A 88 7.61 8.89 2.17
C VAL A 88 9.08 8.50 2.21
N TYR A 89 9.64 8.02 1.09
CA TYR A 89 11.03 7.56 1.02
C TYR A 89 12.03 8.66 1.43
N ASN A 90 11.84 9.88 0.93
CA ASN A 90 12.75 11.00 1.19
C ASN A 90 12.77 11.43 2.67
N LYS A 91 11.83 10.97 3.51
CA LYS A 91 11.89 11.22 4.97
C LYS A 91 12.95 10.38 5.68
N PHE A 92 13.37 9.28 5.07
CA PHE A 92 14.37 8.37 5.61
C PHE A 92 15.67 8.36 4.80
N TYR A 93 15.72 9.08 3.67
CA TYR A 93 16.88 9.13 2.79
C TYR A 93 17.84 10.25 3.22
N SER A 94 18.87 9.88 3.97
CA SER A 94 19.93 10.80 4.41
C SER A 94 21.29 10.10 4.49
N ASP A 95 22.36 10.89 4.69
CA ASP A 95 23.71 10.37 4.94
C ASP A 95 23.89 9.81 6.37
N SER A 96 22.92 10.05 7.26
CA SER A 96 22.93 9.55 8.64
C SER A 96 22.18 8.23 8.75
N SER A 97 22.82 7.22 9.32
CA SER A 97 22.15 5.95 9.62
C SER A 97 21.04 6.06 10.66
N GLU A 98 21.02 7.13 11.46
CA GLU A 98 19.99 7.35 12.48
C GLU A 98 18.63 7.70 11.87
N ASP A 99 18.60 8.25 10.66
CA ASP A 99 17.37 8.62 9.95
C ASP A 99 16.78 7.45 9.15
N ALA A 100 17.48 6.31 9.07
CA ALA A 100 17.05 5.16 8.31
C ALA A 100 15.76 4.55 8.89
N PHE A 101 14.93 3.94 8.03
CA PHE A 101 13.78 3.17 8.48
C PHE A 101 14.24 1.84 9.09
N MET A 102 14.40 1.80 10.42
CA MET A 102 14.96 0.67 11.18
C MET A 102 13.95 -0.49 11.34
N HIS A 103 13.55 -1.11 10.23
CA HIS A 103 12.69 -2.30 10.20
C HIS A 103 13.25 -3.33 9.23
N GLY A 104 13.49 -4.56 9.71
CA GLY A 104 14.08 -5.63 8.89
C GLY A 104 13.91 -7.02 9.51
N PRO A 105 12.91 -7.81 9.07
CA PRO A 105 12.78 -9.21 9.45
C PRO A 105 13.94 -10.07 8.91
N THR A 106 14.28 -11.17 9.58
CA THR A 106 15.38 -12.09 9.17
C THR A 106 15.31 -12.57 7.72
N PHE A 107 14.10 -12.80 7.19
CA PHE A 107 13.86 -13.27 5.83
C PHE A 107 13.48 -12.14 4.85
N MET A 108 13.70 -10.87 5.21
CA MET A 108 13.47 -9.74 4.31
C MET A 108 14.26 -9.94 3.00
N GLY A 109 13.58 -9.81 1.85
CA GLY A 109 14.21 -9.97 0.54
C GLY A 109 14.73 -11.38 0.24
N ASN A 110 14.10 -12.44 0.79
CA ASN A 110 14.50 -13.82 0.52
C ASN A 110 14.49 -14.14 -1.00
N PRO A 111 15.62 -14.56 -1.60
CA PRO A 111 15.72 -14.83 -3.04
C PRO A 111 14.81 -15.93 -3.59
N LEU A 112 14.30 -16.83 -2.74
CA LEU A 112 13.34 -17.85 -3.17
C LEU A 112 11.92 -17.28 -3.31
N ALA A 113 11.66 -16.12 -2.70
CA ALA A 113 10.36 -15.48 -2.65
C ALA A 113 10.23 -14.31 -3.64
N CYS A 114 11.35 -13.74 -4.09
CA CYS A 114 11.46 -12.64 -5.05
C CYS A 114 11.62 -13.18 -6.49
#